data_AF-A0A7K2HXN1-F1
#
_entry.id   AF-A0A7K2HXN1-F1
#
_cell.length_a   1.000
_cell.length_b   1.000
_cell.length_c   1.000
_cell.angle_alpha   90.00
_cell.angle_beta   90.00
_cell.angle_gamma   90.00
#
_symmetry.space_group_name_H-M   'P 1'
#
loop_
_entity.id
_entity.type
_entity.pdbx_description
1 polymer ?
#
loop_
_entity_poly.entity_id
_entity_poly.type
_entity_poly.pdbx_seq_one_letter_code
_entity_poly.pdbx_strand_id
1 'polypeptide(L)' 'MAVDPAKSKAVSEVVRAHPGMSLVAVSPGIVVFLLVGFLLNWPLAILLGLVGAGAGYYFLTRQK' A
#
# COMPACT_ATOMS: atom_id res chain seq x y z
N MET A 1 -9.56 9.28 -13.97
CA MET A 1 -10.07 8.07 -14.65
C MET A 1 -10.66 7.11 -13.63
N ALA A 2 -11.92 6.70 -13.76
CA ALA A 2 -12.45 5.60 -12.95
C ALA A 2 -11.56 4.35 -13.17
N VAL A 3 -11.24 3.62 -12.10
CA VAL A 3 -10.49 2.36 -12.19
C VAL A 3 -11.21 1.49 -13.21
N ASP A 4 -10.54 1.23 -14.34
CA ASP A 4 -11.11 0.39 -15.38
C ASP A 4 -11.39 -1.00 -14.78
N PRO A 5 -12.66 -1.46 -14.80
CA PRO A 5 -13.01 -2.75 -14.23
C PRO A 5 -12.24 -3.91 -14.88
N ALA A 6 -11.80 -3.78 -16.14
CA ALA A 6 -10.93 -4.77 -16.79
C ALA A 6 -9.54 -4.81 -16.14
N LYS A 7 -8.97 -3.65 -15.83
CA LYS A 7 -7.64 -3.53 -15.19
C LYS A 7 -7.67 -4.05 -13.75
N SER A 8 -8.73 -3.75 -13.00
CA SER A 8 -8.92 -4.26 -11.63
C SER A 8 -9.05 -5.79 -11.60
N LYS A 9 -9.79 -6.37 -12.56
CA LYS A 9 -9.91 -7.84 -12.70
C LYS A 9 -8.56 -8.48 -13.02
N ALA A 10 -7.79 -7.92 -13.95
CA ALA A 10 -6.47 -8.44 -14.31
C ALA A 10 -5.50 -8.41 -13.11
N VAL A 11 -5.49 -7.33 -12.33
CA VAL A 11 -4.66 -7.25 -11.10
C VAL A 11 -5.10 -8.31 -10.09
N SER A 12 -6.40 -8.49 -9.88
CA SER A 12 -6.94 -9.51 -8.96
C SER A 12 -6.55 -10.93 -9.38
N GLU A 13 -6.57 -11.22 -10.69
CA GLU A 13 -6.17 -12.51 -11.24
C GLU A 13 -4.68 -12.80 -11.03
N VAL A 14 -3.81 -11.80 -11.27
CA VAL A 14 -2.36 -11.90 -11.00
C VAL A 14 -2.09 -12.11 -9.51
N VAL A 15 -2.79 -11.40 -8.63
CA VAL A 15 -2.63 -11.56 -7.18
C VAL A 15 -3.07 -12.95 -6.71
N ARG A 16 -4.14 -13.50 -7.29
CA ARG A 16 -4.59 -14.88 -7.00
C ARG A 16 -3.58 -15.92 -7.49
N ALA A 17 -3.02 -15.73 -8.68
CA ALA A 17 -2.00 -16.63 -9.24
C ALA A 17 -0.65 -16.51 -8.53
N HIS A 18 -0.29 -15.32 -8.05
CA HIS A 18 0.99 -15.00 -7.43
C HIS A 18 0.81 -14.15 -6.17
N PRO A 19 0.32 -14.73 -5.05
CA PRO A 19 0.02 -13.98 -3.83
C PRO A 19 1.24 -13.24 -3.26
N GLY A 20 2.44 -13.76 -3.49
CA GLY A 20 3.70 -13.11 -3.08
C GLY A 20 3.98 -11.77 -3.78
N MET A 21 3.44 -11.53 -4.98
CA MET A 21 3.64 -10.27 -5.70
C MET A 21 3.01 -9.08 -4.96
N SER A 22 1.89 -9.29 -4.26
CA SER A 22 1.28 -8.26 -3.40
C SER A 22 2.21 -7.85 -2.26
N LEU A 23 2.90 -8.82 -1.65
CA LEU A 23 3.88 -8.55 -0.59
C LEU A 23 5.06 -7.75 -1.12
N VAL A 24 5.57 -8.09 -2.31
CA VAL A 24 6.64 -7.34 -2.96
C VAL A 24 6.21 -5.90 -3.22
N ALA A 25 4.99 -5.68 -3.72
CA ALA A 25 4.48 -4.33 -4.01
C ALA A 25 4.36 -3.46 -2.74
N VAL A 26 3.96 -4.04 -1.60
CA VAL A 26 3.79 -3.32 -0.34
C VAL A 26 5.11 -3.27 0.48
N SER A 27 6.09 -4.11 0.15
CA SER A 27 7.34 -4.28 0.91
C SER A 27 8.11 -2.99 1.20
N PRO A 28 8.25 -2.00 0.28
CA PRO A 28 9.00 -0.79 0.59
C PRO A 28 8.37 0.01 1.73
N GLY A 29 7.03 0.05 1.79
CA GLY A 29 6.28 0.70 2.86
C GLY A 29 6.47 0.00 4.21
N ILE A 30 6.48 -1.34 4.22
CA ILE A 30 6.72 -2.13 5.43
C ILE A 30 8.13 -1.86 5.97
N VAL A 31 9.14 -1.83 5.10
CA VAL A 31 10.53 -1.55 5.49
C VAL A 31 10.64 -0.16 6.13
N VAL A 32 10.07 0.87 5.49
CA VAL A 32 10.08 2.24 6.04
C VAL A 32 9.36 2.30 7.39
N PHE A 33 8.20 1.65 7.52
CA PHE A 33 7.45 1.60 8.77
C PHE A 33 8.26 0.98 9.92
N LEU A 34 8.91 -0.16 9.66
CA LEU A 34 9.75 -0.84 10.65
C LEU A 34 10.98 -0.02 11.02
N LEU A 35 11.63 0.63 10.04
CA LEU A 35 12.76 1.52 10.28
C LEU A 35 12.36 2.69 11.17
N VAL A 36 11.23 3.35 10.90
CA VAL A 36 10.76 4.45 11.75
C VAL A 36 10.43 3.96 13.16
N GLY A 37 9.76 2.81 13.28
CA GLY A 37 9.40 2.24 14.58
C GLY A 37 10.62 1.92 15.44
N PHE A 38 11.66 1.36 14.82
CA PHE A 38 12.88 0.95 15.50
C PHE A 38 13.86 2.09 15.78
N LEU A 39 14.08 3.01 14.83
CA LEU A 39 15.06 4.10 14.98
C LEU A 39 14.53 5.34 15.69
N LEU A 40 13.23 5.62 15.59
CA LEU A 40 12.63 6.84 16.15
C LEU A 40 11.72 6.52 17.32
N ASN A 41 10.55 5.91 17.06
CA ASN A 41 9.60 5.38 18.05
C ASN A 41 8.33 4.85 17.35
N TRP A 42 7.66 3.91 18.00
CA TRP A 42 6.44 3.26 17.51
C TRP A 42 5.23 4.19 17.32
N PRO A 43 4.93 5.15 18.22
CA PRO A 43 3.81 6.07 18.01
C PRO A 43 3.92 6.86 16.71
N LEU A 44 5.10 7.37 16.40
CA LEU A 44 5.37 8.09 15.15
C LEU A 44 5.22 7.17 13.93
N ALA A 45 5.74 5.94 13.99
CA ALA A 45 5.59 4.96 12.92
C ALA A 45 4.12 4.66 12.63
N ILE A 46 3.31 4.45 13.67
CA ILE A 46 1.85 4.22 13.56
C ILE A 46 1.16 5.41 12.91
N LEU A 47 1.45 6.63 13.35
CA LEU A 47 0.88 7.85 12.76
C LEU A 47 1.23 7.96 11.26
N LEU A 48 2.49 7.76 10.90
CA LEU A 48 2.92 7.80 9.50
C LEU A 48 2.33 6.65 8.68
N GLY A 49 2.18 5.45 9.26
CA GLY A 49 1.54 4.32 8.61
C GLY A 49 0.06 4.58 8.31
N LEU A 50 -0.68 5.15 9.27
CA LEU A 50 -2.07 5.54 9.08
C LEU A 50 -2.22 6.67 8.04
N VAL A 51 -1.39 7.71 8.13
CA VAL A 51 -1.40 8.82 7.17
C VAL A 51 -1.01 8.33 5.78
N GLY A 52 0.01 7.49 5.66
CA GLY A 52 0.46 6.91 4.40
C GLY A 52 -0.59 6.01 3.74
N ALA A 53 -1.23 5.14 4.53
CA ALA A 53 -2.33 4.30 4.05
C ALA A 53 -3.55 5.15 3.64
N GLY A 54 -3.92 6.14 4.44
CA GLY A 54 -5.02 7.06 4.15
C GLY A 54 -4.75 7.93 2.91
N ALA A 55 -3.55 8.49 2.79
CA ALA A 55 -3.11 9.24 1.63
C ALA A 55 -3.07 8.36 0.38
N GLY A 56 -2.52 7.13 0.48
CA GLY A 56 -2.51 6.17 -0.61
C GLY A 56 -3.93 5.86 -1.11
N TYR A 57 -4.84 5.53 -0.19
CA TYR A 57 -6.25 5.30 -0.51
C TYR A 57 -6.90 6.54 -1.14
N TYR A 58 -6.62 7.72 -0.58
CA TYR A 58 -7.14 8.97 -1.09
C TYR A 58 -6.64 9.28 -2.50
N PHE A 59 -5.34 9.17 -2.78
CA PHE A 59 -4.80 9.41 -4.12
C PHE A 59 -5.32 8.38 -5.14
N LEU A 60 -5.44 7.12 -4.74
CA LEU A 60 -6.06 6.09 -5.57
C LEU A 60 -7.54 6.37 -5.87
N THR A 61 -8.25 7.03 -4.95
CA THR A 61 -9.67 7.37 -5.13
C THR A 61 -9.92 8.75 -5.74
N ARG A 62 -8.97 9.69 -5.63
CA ARG A 62 -9.05 11.06 -6.18
C ARG A 62 -8.36 11.26 -7.53
N GLN A 63 -7.51 10.35 -8.02
CA GLN A 63 -7.08 10.36 -9.43
C GLN A 63 -8.22 9.96 -10.42
N LYS A 64 -9.48 10.10 -10.00
CA LYS A 64 -10.69 9.97 -10.81
C LYS A 64 -10.91 11.21 -11.63
#